data_AF-A0A2M8KRB4-F1
#
_entry.id   AF-A0A2M8KRB4-F1
#
_cell.length_a   1.000
_cell.length_b   1.000
_cell.length_c   1.000
_cell.angle_alpha   90.00
_cell.angle_beta   90.00
_cell.angle_gamma   90.00
#
_symmetry.space_group_name_H-M   'P 1'
#
loop_
_entity.id
_entity.type
_entity.pdbx_description
1 polymer ?
#
loop_
_entity_poly.entity_id
_entity_poly.type
_entity_poly.pdbx_seq_one_letter_code
_entity_poly.pdbx_strand_id
1 'polypeptide(L)' 'MEFVRERGVVGLAVGFILGAAVSKVVASLVKDIINPILGIVLGATGNLSSYYLKIGSVKILWGNFLSVLID' A
#
# COMPACT_ATOMS: atom_id res chain seq x y z
N MET A 1 30.88 -10.79 -19.81
CA MET A 1 29.70 -10.58 -20.67
C MET A 1 28.90 -11.87 -20.91
N GLU A 2 29.54 -13.03 -20.98
CA GLU A 2 28.88 -14.34 -21.19
C GLU A 2 27.88 -14.71 -20.09
N PHE A 3 28.27 -14.65 -18.82
CA PHE A 3 27.38 -14.91 -17.66
C PHE A 3 26.16 -13.97 -17.57
N VAL A 4 26.34 -12.71 -17.92
CA VAL A 4 25.29 -11.66 -17.89
C VAL A 4 24.22 -11.92 -18.97
N ARG A 5 24.62 -12.52 -20.09
CA ARG A 5 23.75 -12.81 -21.25
C ARG A 5 23.12 -14.20 -21.17
N GLU A 6 23.85 -15.20 -20.67
CA GLU A 6 23.36 -16.59 -20.52
C GLU A 6 22.36 -16.78 -19.38
N ARG A 7 22.48 -15.98 -18.30
CA ARG A 7 21.63 -16.11 -17.10
C ARG A 7 20.49 -15.10 -17.03
N GLY A 8 20.31 -14.27 -18.06
CA GLY A 8 19.21 -13.28 -18.12
C GLY A 8 19.22 -12.23 -17.00
N VAL A 9 20.35 -12.06 -16.31
CA VAL A 9 20.49 -11.22 -15.09
C VAL A 9 20.15 -9.75 -15.36
N VAL A 10 20.43 -9.27 -16.57
CA VAL A 10 20.06 -7.91 -16.99
C VAL A 10 18.54 -7.72 -17.01
N GLY A 11 17.81 -8.70 -17.56
CA GLY A 11 16.34 -8.64 -17.61
C GLY A 11 15.72 -8.68 -16.22
N LEU A 12 16.29 -9.49 -15.32
CA LEU A 12 15.88 -9.59 -13.92
C LEU A 12 16.13 -8.27 -13.15
N ALA A 13 17.30 -7.65 -13.35
CA ALA A 13 17.64 -6.37 -12.74
C ALA A 13 16.74 -5.22 -13.23
N VAL A 14 16.48 -5.16 -14.54
CA VAL A 14 15.58 -4.17 -15.14
C VAL A 14 14.14 -4.37 -14.66
N GLY A 15 13.68 -5.63 -14.59
CA GLY A 15 12.35 -5.96 -14.07
C GLY A 15 12.16 -5.55 -12.61
N PHE A 16 13.17 -5.74 -11.76
CA PHE A 16 13.12 -5.32 -10.36
C PHE A 16 13.07 -3.80 -10.20
N ILE A 17 13.91 -3.07 -10.94
CA ILE A 17 13.94 -1.59 -10.89
C ILE A 17 12.63 -1.00 -11.40
N LEU A 18 12.11 -1.50 -12.54
CA LEU A 18 10.83 -1.07 -13.08
C LEU A 18 9.67 -1.43 -12.13
N GLY A 19 9.67 -2.63 -11.56
CA GLY A 19 8.65 -3.06 -10.60
C GLY A 19 8.60 -2.16 -9.36
N ALA A 20 9.77 -1.82 -8.80
CA ALA A 20 9.87 -0.91 -7.66
C ALA A 20 9.41 0.51 -8.00
N ALA A 21 9.74 1.01 -9.20
CA ALA A 21 9.32 2.34 -9.65
C ALA A 21 7.79 2.40 -9.87
N VAL A 22 7.21 1.41 -10.54
CA VAL A 22 5.75 1.34 -10.78
C VAL A 22 5.00 1.18 -9.46
N SER A 23 5.47 0.33 -8.55
CA SER A 23 4.86 0.17 -7.22
C SER A 23 4.82 1.49 -6.45
N LYS A 24 5.88 2.32 -6.51
CA LYS A 24 5.86 3.67 -5.90
C LYS A 24 4.84 4.60 -6.53
N VAL A 25 4.68 4.55 -7.86
CA VAL A 25 3.69 5.37 -8.57
C VAL A 25 2.27 4.94 -8.18
N VAL A 26 2.00 3.64 -8.13
CA VAL A 26 0.71 3.10 -7.70
C VAL A 26 0.43 3.44 -6.23
N ALA A 27 1.43 3.31 -5.35
CA ALA A 27 1.28 3.68 -3.93
C ALA A 27 0.98 5.17 -3.75
N SER A 28 1.65 6.06 -4.48
CA SER A 28 1.34 7.50 -4.47
C SER A 28 -0.06 7.77 -5.02
N LEU A 29 -0.48 7.08 -6.09
CA LEU A 29 -1.85 7.20 -6.61
C LEU A 29 -2.90 6.78 -5.58
N VAL A 30 -2.69 5.66 -4.90
CA VAL A 30 -3.58 5.20 -3.84
C VAL A 30 -3.61 6.20 -2.69
N LYS A 31 -2.44 6.63 -2.23
CA LYS A 31 -2.31 7.55 -1.09
C LYS A 31 -2.86 8.95 -1.34
N ASP A 32 -2.61 9.51 -2.52
CA ASP A 32 -2.84 10.93 -2.80
C ASP A 32 -4.20 11.16 -3.49
N ILE A 33 -4.77 10.13 -4.15
CA ILE A 33 -6.05 10.25 -4.86
C ILE A 33 -7.11 9.33 -4.27
N ILE A 34 -6.82 8.03 -4.11
CA ILE A 34 -7.85 7.07 -3.67
C ILE A 34 -8.18 7.24 -2.18
N ASN A 35 -7.19 7.40 -1.31
CA ASN A 35 -7.40 7.54 0.13
C ASN A 35 -8.22 8.80 0.51
N PRO A 36 -8.00 9.99 -0.08
CA PRO A 36 -8.85 11.14 0.16
C PRO A 36 -10.29 10.94 -0.34
N ILE A 37 -10.48 10.34 -1.52
CA ILE A 37 -11.82 10.07 -2.08
C ILE A 37 -12.57 9.07 -1.21
N LEU A 38 -11.91 7.97 -0.80
CA LEU A 38 -12.46 7.00 0.13
C LEU A 38 -12.76 7.64 1.49
N GLY A 39 -11.90 8.54 1.99
CA GLY A 39 -12.11 9.29 3.23
C GLY A 39 -13.33 10.22 3.20
N ILE A 40 -13.64 10.79 2.02
CA ILE A 40 -14.84 11.61 1.82
C ILE A 40 -16.10 10.73 1.72
N VAL A 41 -16.03 9.61 0.99
CA VAL A 41 -17.17 8.70 0.76
C VAL A 41 -17.53 7.88 2.01
N LEU A 42 -16.54 7.44 2.78
CA LEU A 42 -16.73 6.73 4.04
C LEU A 42 -17.01 7.67 5.23
N GLY A 43 -16.94 8.99 5.01
CA GLY A 43 -17.48 10.02 5.88
C GLY A 43 -16.55 10.46 7.02
N ALA A 44 -16.04 11.68 6.96
CA ALA A 44 -15.82 12.58 8.09
C ALA A 44 -15.06 12.10 9.35
N THR A 45 -14.39 10.94 9.35
CA THR A 45 -13.46 10.57 10.42
C THR A 45 -12.10 10.34 9.81
N GLY A 46 -11.24 11.35 9.92
CA GLY A 46 -9.83 11.21 9.62
C GLY A 46 -9.26 10.04 10.43
N ASN A 47 -8.63 9.11 9.73
CA ASN A 47 -8.04 7.85 10.20
C ASN A 47 -9.02 6.68 10.35
N LEU A 48 -9.18 5.92 9.25
CA LEU A 48 -9.67 4.54 9.31
C LEU A 48 -8.89 3.75 10.37
N SER A 49 -7.56 3.92 10.47
CA SER A 49 -6.70 3.34 11.52
C SER A 49 -7.05 3.71 12.96
N SER A 50 -7.84 4.76 13.17
CA SER A 50 -8.30 5.21 14.49
C SER A 50 -9.64 4.60 14.90
N TYR A 51 -10.30 3.86 14.02
CA TYR A 51 -11.45 3.07 14.42
C TYR A 51 -11.01 1.87 15.25
N TYR A 52 -11.41 1.91 16.51
CA TYR A 52 -11.26 0.80 17.43
C TYR A 52 -12.61 0.42 18.01
N LEU A 53 -12.85 -0.89 18.11
CA LEU A 53 -13.95 -1.43 18.89
C LEU A 53 -13.44 -1.60 20.32
N LYS A 54 -14.06 -0.92 21.29
CA LYS A 54 -13.74 -1.09 22.72
C LYS A 54 -14.70 -2.10 23.32
N ILE A 55 -14.21 -3.28 23.69
CA ILE A 55 -14.94 -4.26 24.50
C ILE A 55 -14.28 -4.27 25.88
N GLY A 56 -14.98 -3.73 26.89
CA GLY A 56 -14.44 -3.58 28.25
C GLY A 56 -13.18 -2.70 28.28
N SER A 57 -12.03 -3.30 28.66
CA SER A 57 -10.72 -2.62 28.73
C SER A 57 -9.85 -2.83 27.50
N VAL A 58 -10.30 -3.62 26.52
CA VAL A 58 -9.51 -3.97 25.34
C VAL A 58 -9.92 -3.08 24.16
N LYS A 59 -8.92 -2.45 23.53
CA LYS A 59 -9.10 -1.67 22.31
C LYS A 59 -8.68 -2.51 21.11
N ILE A 60 -9.64 -2.91 20.27
CA ILE A 60 -9.38 -3.67 19.05
C ILE A 60 -9.36 -2.69 17.87
N LEU A 61 -8.16 -2.38 17.36
CA LEU A 61 -7.89 -1.44 16.27
C LEU A 61 -8.16 -2.08 14.89
N TRP A 62 -9.41 -2.50 14.65
CA TRP A 62 -9.81 -3.14 13.38
C TRP A 62 -9.64 -2.21 12.17
N GLY A 63 -9.66 -0.90 12.42
CA GLY A 63 -9.42 0.12 11.42
C GLY A 63 -8.04 0.02 10.77
N ASN A 64 -7.02 -0.40 11.51
CA ASN A 64 -5.66 -0.60 10.97
C ASN A 64 -5.60 -1.77 9.98
N PHE A 65 -6.36 -2.84 10.25
CA PHE A 65 -6.43 -4.00 9.37
C PHE A 65 -7.06 -3.66 8.02
N LEU A 66 -8.15 -2.89 8.03
CA LEU A 66 -8.79 -2.43 6.79
C LEU A 66 -7.92 -1.44 6.02
N SER A 67 -7.17 -0.58 6.74
CA SER A 67 -6.20 0.31 6.11
C SER A 67 -5.11 -0.45 5.35
N VAL A 68 -4.58 -1.55 5.92
CA VAL A 68 -3.53 -2.37 5.30
C VAL A 68 -4.04 -3.19 4.11
N LEU A 69 -5.35 -3.44 3.99
CA LEU A 69 -5.92 -4.12 2.82
C LEU A 69 -6.19 -3.19 1.64
N ILE A 70 -6.30 -1.88 1.91
CA ILE A 70 -6.57 -0.86 0.90
C ILE A 70 -5.27 -0.21 0.39
N ASP A 71 -4.27 -0.09 1.28
CA ASP A 71 -2.89 0.32 0.97
C ASP A 71 -2.13 -0.78 0.21
#